data_AF-A0A2S8F6R1-F1
#
_entry.id   AF-A0A2S8F6R1-F1
#
_cell.length_a   1.000
_cell.length_b   1.000
_cell.length_c   1.000
_cell.angle_alpha   90.00
_cell.angle_beta   90.00
_cell.angle_gamma   90.00
#
_symmetry.space_group_name_H-M   'P 1'
#
loop_
_entity.id
_entity.type
_entity.pdbx_description
1 polymer ?
#
loop_
_entity_poly.entity_id
_entity_poly.type
_entity_poly.pdbx_seq_one_letter_code
_entity_poly.pdbx_strand_id
1 'polypeptide(L)'
;MSDQKTAATHPPSFDLPLARGHKTLAIGVIAMGILISIFGTVVSQRIILQRDPQALLLTAPICIAGLALIVGQYLGISRGNRTGLYVANAILLPMSTCLFFIGFINPLFWLMSGVLVAAAVKNWDLLFAVNEAERTGLVLFHRTKWTLSELLGAMFVLALIFGPASYIVRSLDGNY
;
A
#
# COMPACT_ATOMS: atom_id res chain seq x y z
N MET A 1 9.36 23.65 -51.31
CA MET A 1 8.84 23.72 -49.93
C MET A 1 8.23 22.37 -49.61
N SER A 2 8.98 21.54 -48.88
CA SER A 2 8.57 20.18 -48.49
C SER A 2 8.24 20.22 -47.01
N ASP A 3 6.95 20.18 -46.67
CA ASP A 3 6.47 20.05 -45.30
C ASP A 3 6.79 18.66 -44.77
N GLN A 4 7.89 18.58 -44.03
CA GLN A 4 8.28 17.39 -43.28
C GLN A 4 7.39 17.32 -42.03
N LYS A 5 6.23 16.69 -42.19
CA LYS A 5 5.28 16.35 -41.13
C LYS A 5 5.99 15.48 -40.09
N THR A 6 6.48 16.12 -39.03
CA THR A 6 7.06 15.48 -37.85
C THR A 6 6.02 14.57 -37.26
N ALA A 7 6.13 13.28 -37.56
CA ALA A 7 5.45 12.22 -36.84
C ALA A 7 5.83 12.38 -35.37
N ALA A 8 4.89 12.83 -34.55
CA ALA A 8 5.00 12.79 -33.11
C ALA A 8 5.12 11.32 -32.72
N THR A 9 6.35 10.84 -32.59
CA THR A 9 6.68 9.58 -31.96
C THR A 9 6.21 9.71 -30.52
N HIS A 10 5.03 9.17 -30.24
CA HIS A 10 4.63 8.93 -28.86
C HIS A 10 5.80 8.18 -28.20
N PRO A 11 6.40 8.72 -27.12
CA PRO A 11 7.43 7.98 -26.41
C PRO A 11 6.83 6.63 -26.05
N PRO A 12 7.55 5.51 -26.25
CA PRO A 12 7.01 4.18 -25.99
C PRO A 12 6.43 4.21 -24.57
N SER A 13 5.10 4.09 -24.48
CA SER A 13 4.46 3.85 -23.19
C SER A 13 5.09 2.58 -22.67
N PHE A 14 5.64 2.64 -21.47
CA PHE A 14 6.19 1.47 -20.80
C PHE A 14 5.01 0.59 -20.37
N ASP A 15 4.34 -0.02 -21.35
CA ASP A 15 3.34 -1.06 -21.16
C ASP A 15 4.10 -2.35 -20.85
N LEU A 16 4.68 -2.37 -19.65
CA LEU A 16 5.29 -3.55 -19.06
C LEU A 16 4.28 -4.72 -19.16
N PRO A 17 4.58 -5.80 -19.91
CA PRO A 17 3.77 -7.03 -19.89
C PRO A 17 3.73 -7.68 -18.49
N LEU A 18 4.50 -7.16 -17.52
CA LEU A 18 4.37 -7.41 -16.07
C LEU A 18 3.01 -6.97 -15.48
N ALA A 19 2.19 -6.20 -16.20
CA ALA A 19 1.07 -5.46 -15.64
C ALA A 19 -0.04 -6.31 -14.96
N ARG A 20 -0.33 -7.54 -15.39
CA ARG A 20 -1.54 -8.24 -14.89
C ARG A 20 -1.31 -8.91 -13.52
N GLY A 21 -0.23 -9.68 -13.36
CA GLY A 21 0.10 -10.36 -12.11
C GLY A 21 0.49 -9.39 -10.98
N HIS A 22 1.21 -8.31 -11.32
CA HIS A 22 1.60 -7.29 -10.35
C HIS A 22 0.42 -6.44 -9.88
N LYS A 23 -0.58 -6.18 -10.74
CA LYS A 23 -1.80 -5.44 -10.34
C LYS A 23 -2.64 -6.21 -9.34
N THR A 24 -2.87 -7.51 -9.52
CA THR A 24 -3.66 -8.31 -8.57
C THR A 24 -3.01 -8.35 -7.19
N LEU A 25 -1.69 -8.55 -7.16
CA LEU A 25 -0.94 -8.65 -5.92
C LEU A 25 -0.85 -7.28 -5.22
N ALA A 26 -0.69 -6.21 -5.99
CA ALA A 26 -0.75 -4.85 -5.47
C ALA A 26 -2.10 -4.49 -4.86
N ILE A 27 -3.20 -4.88 -5.52
CA ILE A 27 -4.55 -4.71 -4.96
C ILE A 27 -4.65 -5.49 -3.66
N GLY A 28 -4.09 -6.71 -3.59
CA GLY A 28 -4.00 -7.49 -2.36
C GLY A 28 -3.23 -6.78 -1.24
N VAL A 29 -2.08 -6.17 -1.54
CA VAL A 29 -1.28 -5.39 -0.57
C VAL A 29 -2.04 -4.15 -0.11
N ILE A 30 -2.69 -3.43 -1.01
CA ILE A 30 -3.52 -2.27 -0.67
C ILE A 30 -4.70 -2.69 0.22
N ALA A 31 -5.39 -3.77 -0.13
CA ALA A 31 -6.48 -4.31 0.68
C ALA A 31 -6.01 -4.73 2.08
N MET A 32 -4.84 -5.37 2.18
CA MET A 32 -4.22 -5.69 3.47
C MET A 32 -3.90 -4.42 4.26
N GLY A 33 -3.33 -3.40 3.62
CA GLY A 33 -3.08 -2.10 4.24
C GLY A 33 -4.36 -1.46 4.79
N ILE A 34 -5.47 -1.54 4.06
CA ILE A 34 -6.80 -1.08 4.51
C ILE A 34 -7.23 -1.85 5.76
N LEU A 35 -7.14 -3.19 5.76
CA LEU A 35 -7.50 -4.00 6.92
C LEU A 35 -6.66 -3.67 8.16
N ILE A 36 -5.35 -3.49 7.98
CA ILE A 36 -4.43 -3.08 9.05
C ILE A 36 -4.81 -1.70 9.58
N SER A 37 -5.12 -0.75 8.69
CA SER A 37 -5.57 0.58 9.09
C SER A 37 -6.92 0.56 9.79
N ILE A 38 -7.88 -0.29 9.38
CA ILE A 38 -9.15 -0.47 10.08
C ILE A 38 -8.88 -0.99 11.49
N PHE A 39 -8.10 -2.06 11.62
CA PHE A 39 -7.77 -2.65 12.92
C PHE A 39 -7.07 -1.64 13.84
N GLY A 40 -6.02 -0.98 13.33
CA GLY A 40 -5.31 0.07 14.06
C GLY A 40 -6.24 1.22 14.49
N THR A 41 -7.20 1.60 13.65
CA THR A 41 -8.19 2.63 13.97
C THR A 41 -9.16 2.18 15.06
N VAL A 42 -9.71 0.96 14.96
CA VAL A 42 -10.64 0.39 15.96
C VAL A 42 -9.97 0.32 17.33
N VAL A 43 -8.75 -0.22 17.38
CA VAL A 43 -8.02 -0.35 18.65
C VAL A 43 -7.66 1.04 19.20
N SER A 44 -7.19 1.95 18.36
CA SER A 44 -6.87 3.32 18.80
C SER A 44 -8.10 4.07 19.32
N GLN A 45 -9.26 3.94 18.67
CA GLN A 45 -10.52 4.55 19.13
C GLN A 45 -10.94 4.01 20.50
N ARG A 46 -10.83 2.70 20.74
CA ARG A 46 -11.10 2.11 22.07
C ARG A 46 -10.12 2.61 23.13
N ILE A 47 -8.84 2.74 22.80
CA ILE A 47 -7.82 3.23 23.75
C ILE A 47 -8.03 4.71 24.09
N ILE A 48 -8.39 5.53 23.09
CA ILE A 48 -8.74 6.94 23.30
C ILE A 48 -9.92 7.05 24.28
N LEU A 49 -10.93 6.18 24.14
CA LEU A 49 -12.06 6.10 25.07
C LEU A 49 -11.62 5.68 26.48
N GLN A 50 -10.62 4.80 26.60
CA GLN A 50 -10.08 4.33 27.88
C GLN A 50 -9.03 5.29 28.51
N ARG A 51 -8.67 6.38 27.83
CA ARG A 51 -7.67 7.39 28.28
C ARG A 51 -6.31 6.81 28.68
N ASP A 52 -5.84 5.74 28.04
CA ASP A 52 -4.50 5.21 28.27
C ASP A 52 -3.51 5.76 27.20
N PRO A 53 -2.66 6.75 27.54
CA PRO A 53 -1.72 7.34 26.59
C PRO A 53 -0.59 6.38 26.17
N GLN A 54 -0.25 5.38 27.00
CA GLN A 54 0.83 4.45 26.68
C GLN A 54 0.38 3.43 25.63
N ALA A 55 -0.86 2.97 25.73
CA ALA A 55 -1.45 2.07 24.74
C ALA A 55 -1.61 2.76 23.37
N LEU A 56 -1.89 4.07 23.33
CA LEU A 56 -2.03 4.84 22.09
C LEU A 56 -0.71 4.91 21.30
N LEU A 57 0.42 5.03 22.01
CA LEU A 57 1.75 5.04 21.40
C LEU A 57 2.10 3.70 20.73
N LEU A 58 1.51 2.60 21.20
CA LEU A 58 1.72 1.27 20.61
C LEU A 58 0.82 1.01 19.39
N THR A 59 -0.37 1.62 19.32
CA THR A 59 -1.35 1.35 18.26
C THR A 59 -1.32 2.35 17.10
N ALA A 60 -0.95 3.60 17.35
CA ALA A 60 -0.76 4.60 16.30
C ALA A 60 0.24 4.15 15.22
N PRO A 61 1.39 3.52 15.55
CA PRO A 61 2.33 2.99 14.55
C PRO A 61 1.70 1.96 13.60
N ILE A 62 0.76 1.14 14.09
CA ILE A 62 0.07 0.12 13.28
C ILE A 62 -0.83 0.79 12.22
N CYS A 63 -1.58 1.82 12.63
CA CYS A 63 -2.42 2.59 11.70
C CYS A 63 -1.58 3.30 10.64
N ILE A 64 -0.48 3.94 11.07
CA ILE A 64 0.47 4.64 10.18
C ILE A 64 1.13 3.65 9.22
N ALA A 65 1.50 2.45 9.67
CA ALA A 65 2.07 1.41 8.82
C ALA A 65 1.07 0.94 7.74
N GLY A 66 -0.20 0.77 8.08
CA GLY A 66 -1.25 0.46 7.11
C GLY A 66 -1.42 1.55 6.05
N LEU A 67 -1.44 2.82 6.45
CA LEU A 67 -1.52 3.95 5.52
C LEU A 67 -0.27 4.08 4.64
N ALA A 68 0.92 3.89 5.22
CA ALA A 68 2.17 3.91 4.50
C ALA A 68 2.29 2.77 3.48
N LEU A 69 1.73 1.59 3.78
CA LEU A 69 1.60 0.49 2.81
C LEU A 69 0.70 0.88 1.64
N ILE A 70 -0.48 1.45 1.91
CA ILE A 70 -1.42 1.87 0.86
C ILE A 70 -0.75 2.91 -0.06
N VAL A 71 -0.19 3.96 0.54
CA VAL A 71 0.41 5.08 -0.20
C VAL A 71 1.68 4.62 -0.92
N GLY A 72 2.54 3.83 -0.25
CA GLY A 72 3.76 3.29 -0.82
C GLY A 72 3.50 2.41 -2.04
N GLN A 73 2.53 1.50 -1.93
CA GLN A 73 2.13 0.62 -3.03
C GLN A 73 1.48 1.40 -4.18
N TYR A 74 0.62 2.38 -3.86
CA TYR A 74 0.00 3.24 -4.87
C TYR A 74 1.03 4.08 -5.63
N LEU A 75 1.92 4.78 -4.92
CA LEU A 75 2.97 5.62 -5.54
C LEU A 75 3.97 4.78 -6.32
N GLY A 76 4.34 3.61 -5.79
CA GLY A 76 5.26 2.68 -6.43
C GLY A 76 4.77 2.21 -7.79
N ILE A 77 3.48 1.90 -7.90
CA ILE A 77 2.88 1.34 -9.12
C ILE A 77 2.39 2.43 -10.07
N SER A 78 1.60 3.38 -9.56
CA SER A 78 0.93 4.38 -10.40
C SER A 78 1.88 5.45 -10.91
N ARG A 79 2.98 5.72 -10.18
CA ARG A 79 3.95 6.76 -10.52
C ARG A 79 5.37 6.21 -10.75
N GLY A 80 5.57 4.90 -10.68
CA GLY A 80 6.89 4.28 -10.84
C GLY A 80 7.90 4.78 -9.80
N ASN A 81 7.45 5.16 -8.60
CA ASN A 81 8.32 5.78 -7.61
C ASN A 81 9.02 4.71 -6.76
N ARG A 82 10.34 4.56 -6.95
CA ARG A 82 11.20 3.65 -6.18
C ARG A 82 11.05 3.81 -4.66
N THR A 83 10.93 5.04 -4.16
CA THR A 83 10.82 5.32 -2.72
C THR A 83 9.54 4.73 -2.13
N GLY A 84 8.43 4.77 -2.87
CA GLY A 84 7.17 4.15 -2.45
C GLY A 84 7.27 2.63 -2.33
N LEU A 85 7.95 2.00 -3.28
CA LEU A 85 8.21 0.55 -3.27
C LEU A 85 9.15 0.15 -2.11
N TYR A 86 10.20 0.94 -1.85
CA TYR A 86 11.08 0.73 -0.69
C TYR A 86 10.33 0.83 0.64
N VAL A 87 9.48 1.86 0.81
CA VAL A 87 8.67 2.02 2.03
C VAL A 87 7.72 0.85 2.21
N ALA A 88 7.03 0.43 1.16
CA ALA A 88 6.13 -0.72 1.23
C ALA A 88 6.88 -2.00 1.64
N ASN A 89 8.06 -2.27 1.06
CA ASN A 89 8.88 -3.42 1.45
C ASN A 89 9.45 -3.33 2.87
N ALA A 90 9.83 -2.13 3.32
CA ALA A 90 10.29 -1.89 4.68
C ALA A 90 9.21 -2.17 5.73
N ILE A 91 7.93 -2.19 5.34
CA ILE A 91 6.83 -2.56 6.23
C ILE A 91 6.44 -4.04 6.05
N LEU A 92 6.34 -4.52 4.80
CA LEU A 92 5.95 -5.90 4.49
C LEU A 92 6.91 -6.94 5.10
N LEU A 93 8.22 -6.70 5.04
CA LEU A 93 9.21 -7.67 5.53
C LEU A 93 9.18 -7.83 7.06
N PRO A 94 9.28 -6.76 7.88
CA PRO A 94 9.16 -6.90 9.33
C PRO A 94 7.81 -7.46 9.77
N MET A 95 6.73 -7.07 9.10
CA MET A 95 5.39 -7.56 9.41
C MET A 95 5.26 -9.05 9.10
N SER A 96 5.80 -9.50 7.97
CA SER A 96 5.86 -10.92 7.63
C SER A 96 6.68 -11.73 8.63
N THR A 97 7.85 -11.22 9.03
CA THR A 97 8.70 -11.84 10.05
C THR A 97 7.97 -11.95 11.40
N CYS A 98 7.28 -10.89 11.81
CA CYS A 98 6.48 -10.89 13.03
C CYS A 98 5.38 -11.96 12.98
N LEU A 99 4.62 -12.03 11.88
CA LEU A 99 3.57 -13.03 11.69
C LEU A 99 4.12 -14.46 11.63
N PHE A 100 5.32 -14.65 11.08
CA PHE A 100 5.99 -15.95 11.07
C PHE A 100 6.22 -16.45 12.51
N PHE A 101 6.73 -15.58 13.39
CA PHE A 101 6.94 -15.92 14.80
C PHE A 101 5.62 -16.11 15.57
N ILE A 102 4.60 -15.29 15.31
CA ILE A 102 3.27 -15.50 15.91
C ILE A 102 2.65 -16.83 15.44
N GLY A 103 3.05 -17.30 14.26
CA GLY A 103 2.57 -18.57 13.71
C GLY A 103 2.91 -19.81 14.55
N PHE A 104 3.91 -19.73 15.45
CA PHE A 104 4.14 -20.79 16.44
C PHE A 104 3.00 -20.94 17.44
N ILE A 105 2.19 -19.89 17.65
CA ILE A 105 0.99 -19.91 18.50
C ILE A 105 -0.22 -20.35 17.68
N ASN A 106 -0.36 -19.86 16.44
CA ASN A 106 -1.46 -20.22 15.56
C ASN A 106 -1.01 -20.35 14.10
N PRO A 107 -1.13 -21.54 13.48
CA PRO A 107 -0.57 -21.83 12.16
C PRO A 107 -1.20 -21.02 11.02
N LEU A 108 -2.38 -20.41 11.21
CA LEU A 108 -2.96 -19.51 10.22
C LEU A 108 -2.07 -18.31 9.92
N PHE A 109 -1.27 -17.86 10.90
CA PHE A 109 -0.34 -16.74 10.68
C PHE A 109 0.86 -17.11 9.81
N TRP A 110 1.22 -18.40 9.70
CA TRP A 110 2.22 -18.84 8.72
C TRP A 110 1.73 -18.63 7.29
N LEU A 111 0.45 -18.92 7.01
CA LEU A 111 -0.13 -18.68 5.69
C LEU A 111 -0.13 -17.19 5.36
N MET A 112 -0.54 -16.33 6.31
CA MET A 112 -0.52 -14.88 6.11
C MET A 112 0.90 -14.35 5.90
N SER A 113 1.87 -14.84 6.68
CA SER A 113 3.30 -14.52 6.50
C SER A 113 3.78 -14.91 5.10
N GLY A 114 3.46 -16.13 4.63
CA GLY A 114 3.80 -16.59 3.28
C GLY A 114 3.26 -15.68 2.18
N VAL A 115 2.00 -15.22 2.31
CA VAL A 115 1.40 -14.25 1.37
C VAL A 115 2.14 -12.92 1.39
N LEU A 116 2.52 -12.41 2.57
CA LEU A 116 3.27 -11.17 2.70
C LEU A 116 4.70 -11.27 2.15
N VAL A 117 5.38 -12.42 2.32
CA VAL A 117 6.68 -12.67 1.67
C VAL A 117 6.53 -12.67 0.16
N ALA A 118 5.54 -13.40 -0.38
CA ALA A 118 5.29 -13.42 -1.82
C ALA A 118 5.02 -12.00 -2.37
N ALA A 119 4.29 -11.19 -1.61
CA ALA A 119 4.08 -9.79 -1.93
C ALA A 119 5.36 -8.96 -1.91
N ALA A 120 6.19 -9.12 -0.88
CA ALA A 120 7.47 -8.41 -0.76
C ALA A 120 8.42 -8.78 -1.92
N VAL A 121 8.52 -10.06 -2.28
CA VAL A 121 9.32 -10.53 -3.43
C VAL A 121 8.85 -9.89 -4.73
N LYS A 122 7.54 -9.90 -4.97
CA LYS A 122 6.96 -9.29 -6.19
C LYS A 122 7.12 -7.77 -6.24
N ASN A 123 7.08 -7.14 -5.08
CA ASN A 123 7.34 -5.72 -4.96
C ASN A 123 8.84 -5.41 -5.17
N TRP A 124 9.73 -6.36 -4.86
CA TRP A 124 11.15 -6.30 -5.18
C TRP A 124 11.43 -6.47 -6.68
N ASP A 125 10.72 -7.37 -7.35
CA ASP A 125 10.78 -7.52 -8.82
C ASP A 125 10.40 -6.19 -9.52
N LEU A 126 9.34 -5.53 -9.05
CA LEU A 126 8.91 -4.21 -9.53
C LEU A 126 9.98 -3.15 -9.30
N LEU A 127 10.60 -3.14 -8.12
CA LEU A 127 11.65 -2.20 -7.80
C LEU A 127 12.88 -2.37 -8.71
N PHE A 128 13.28 -3.62 -9.02
CA PHE A 128 14.33 -3.88 -9.99
C PHE A 128 13.95 -3.39 -11.39
N ALA A 129 12.73 -3.65 -11.85
CA ALA A 129 12.25 -3.18 -13.15
C ALA A 129 12.24 -1.64 -13.24
N VAL A 130 11.82 -0.95 -12.18
CA VAL A 130 11.85 0.52 -12.09
C VAL A 130 13.29 1.04 -12.09
N ASN A 131 14.19 0.43 -11.31
CA ASN A 131 15.60 0.84 -11.28
C ASN A 131 16.29 0.64 -12.64
N GLU A 132 15.97 -0.44 -13.36
CA GLU A 132 16.51 -0.70 -14.70
C GLU A 132 15.95 0.30 -15.73
N ALA A 133 14.67 0.65 -15.62
CA ALA A 133 14.07 1.71 -16.44
C ALA A 133 14.70 3.09 -16.17
N GLU A 134 15.02 3.42 -14.90
CA GLU A 134 15.75 4.66 -14.57
C GLU A 134 17.16 4.67 -15.16
N ARG A 135 17.88 3.54 -15.11
CA ARG A 135 19.25 3.41 -15.65
C ARG A 135 19.32 3.53 -17.17
N THR A 136 18.30 3.03 -17.86
CA THR A 136 18.20 3.12 -19.33
C THR A 136 17.75 4.49 -19.82
N GLY A 137 17.50 5.45 -18.91
CA GLY A 137 17.10 6.82 -19.26
C GLY A 137 15.64 6.96 -19.70
N LEU A 138 14.82 5.91 -19.50
CA LEU A 138 13.38 6.02 -19.70
C LEU A 138 12.81 6.91 -18.58
N VAL A 139 12.26 8.05 -18.98
CA VAL A 139 11.65 9.01 -18.05
C VAL A 139 10.41 8.36 -17.43
N LEU A 140 10.55 7.77 -16.26
CA LEU A 140 9.43 7.35 -15.43
C LEU A 140 8.66 8.61 -15.04
N PHE A 141 7.42 8.69 -15.51
CA PHE A 141 6.53 9.85 -15.34
C PHE A 141 6.33 10.17 -13.85
N HIS A 142 7.20 11.00 -13.31
CA HIS A 142 6.99 11.68 -12.04
C HIS A 142 5.89 12.71 -12.25
N ARG A 143 4.63 12.28 -12.24
CA ARG A 143 3.50 13.20 -12.15
C ARG A 143 3.57 13.89 -10.79
N THR A 144 4.07 15.13 -10.79
CA THR A 144 4.10 16.01 -9.62
C THR A 144 2.72 16.55 -9.27
N LYS A 145 1.80 16.58 -10.24
CA LYS A 145 0.43 17.08 -10.04
C LYS A 145 -0.50 15.95 -9.60
N TRP A 146 -1.18 16.17 -8.47
CA TRP A 146 -2.27 15.31 -8.02
C TRP A 146 -3.47 15.48 -8.95
N THR A 147 -4.00 14.36 -9.42
CA THR A 147 -5.20 14.32 -10.26
C THR A 147 -6.47 14.30 -9.40
N LEU A 148 -7.59 14.79 -9.94
CA LEU A 148 -8.89 14.70 -9.24
C LEU A 148 -9.24 13.24 -8.91
N SER A 149 -8.91 12.30 -9.81
CA SER A 149 -9.08 10.86 -9.59
C SER A 149 -8.26 10.33 -8.42
N GLU A 150 -7.05 10.84 -8.20
CA GLU A 150 -6.21 10.48 -7.05
C GLU A 150 -6.80 10.98 -5.73
N LEU A 151 -7.33 12.20 -5.73
CA LEU A 151 -7.99 12.76 -4.56
C LEU A 151 -9.26 11.97 -4.22
N LEU A 152 -10.06 11.63 -5.23
CA LEU A 152 -11.28 10.83 -5.06
C LEU A 152 -10.95 9.42 -4.56
N GLY A 153 -9.89 8.80 -5.09
CA GLY A 153 -9.37 7.52 -4.63
C GLY A 153 -8.90 7.56 -3.17
N ALA A 154 -8.19 8.61 -2.77
CA ALA A 154 -7.78 8.81 -1.38
C ALA A 154 -8.99 8.95 -0.45
N MET A 155 -9.98 9.75 -0.82
CA MET A 155 -11.23 9.88 -0.05
C MET A 155 -11.97 8.55 0.08
N PHE A 156 -12.04 7.78 -1.01
CA PHE A 156 -12.67 6.45 -1.01
C PHE A 156 -11.95 5.47 -0.07
N VAL A 157 -10.61 5.46 -0.09
CA VAL A 157 -9.81 4.64 0.84
C VAL A 157 -10.04 5.06 2.29
N LEU A 158 -10.05 6.36 2.57
CA LEU A 158 -10.33 6.84 3.93
C LEU A 158 -11.75 6.46 4.38
N ALA A 159 -12.73 6.52 3.50
CA ALA A 159 -14.10 6.07 3.79
C ALA A 159 -14.16 4.56 4.08
N LEU A 160 -13.40 3.75 3.32
CA LEU A 160 -13.26 2.31 3.55
C LEU A 160 -12.55 1.98 4.88
N ILE A 161 -11.72 2.87 5.41
CA ILE A 161 -11.07 2.70 6.71
C ILE A 161 -12.00 3.15 7.83
N PHE A 162 -12.43 4.41 7.81
CA PHE A 162 -13.17 5.03 8.91
C PHE A 162 -14.61 4.54 9.05
N GLY A 163 -15.28 4.21 7.95
CA GLY A 163 -16.66 3.71 7.97
C GLY A 163 -16.79 2.40 8.76
N PRO A 164 -16.15 1.31 8.30
CA PRO A 164 -16.14 0.03 9.01
C PRO A 164 -15.56 0.13 10.41
N ALA A 165 -14.46 0.87 10.61
CA ALA A 165 -13.87 1.03 11.94
C ALA A 165 -14.86 1.64 12.94
N SER A 166 -15.56 2.72 12.55
CA SER A 166 -16.55 3.37 13.41
C SER A 166 -17.76 2.47 13.69
N TYR A 167 -18.22 1.70 12.70
CA TYR A 167 -19.31 0.73 12.87
C TYR A 167 -18.93 -0.38 13.87
N ILE A 168 -17.72 -0.94 13.73
CA ILE A 168 -17.20 -1.98 14.61
C ILE A 168 -17.11 -1.47 16.05
N VAL A 169 -16.55 -0.27 16.27
CA VAL A 169 -16.45 0.31 17.62
C VAL A 169 -17.83 0.52 18.25
N ARG A 170 -18.80 1.08 17.51
CA ARG A 170 -20.18 1.25 18.03
C ARG A 170 -20.85 -0.08 18.39
N SER A 171 -20.68 -1.09 17.54
CA SER A 171 -21.24 -2.43 17.78
C SER A 171 -20.64 -3.10 19.01
N LEU A 172 -19.35 -2.89 19.20
CA LEU A 172 -18.57 -3.44 20.30
C LEU A 172 -18.83 -2.74 21.65
N ASP A 173 -19.25 -1.48 21.63
CA ASP A 173 -19.60 -0.71 22.82
C ASP A 173 -21.10 -0.84 23.20
N GLY A 174 -21.87 -1.65 22.46
CA GLY A 174 -23.28 -1.93 22.76
C GLY A 174 -24.23 -0.75 22.55
N ASN A 175 -23.80 0.30 21.85
CA ASN A 175 -24.65 1.45 21.50
C ASN A 175 -25.48 1.13 20.24
N TYR A 176 -26.49 0.28 20.43
CA TYR A 176 -27.66 0.14 19.55
C TYR A 176 -28.94 0.24 20.35
#